data_AF-A0A936Q6F3-F1
#
_entry.id   AF-A0A936Q6F3-F1
#
_cell.length_a   1.000
_cell.length_b   1.000
_cell.length_c   1.000
_cell.angle_alpha   90.00
_cell.angle_beta   90.00
_cell.angle_gamma   90.00
#
_symmetry.space_group_name_H-M   'P 1'
#
loop_
_entity.id
_entity.type
_entity.pdbx_description
1 polymer ?
#
loop_
_entity_poly.entity_id
_entity_poly.type
_entity_poly.pdbx_seq_one_letter_code
_entity_poly.pdbx_strand_id
1 'polypeptide(L)'
;MLDAALFLLLAAAPAGLPQSGPPIDVARPPVHDVTMSVDVGPARDILTLLAGRPEAPEALKRLRTSRAFQQALSRGGRNPDDVLGRLVSVAAGTPDPLLSGYSSRAATFSKILDALETDGTPAAMVEARRIAALLPSSTPVTARLRVVPLFSLAGFDDIIAESDGETTWLFADLPRLAPEGVAEIVPREAVFSLLRSATAESWTRLFSPFRVPPAWPEEKGSDFDTLLSRTVGDGPATLFLIPDEFFPVGTMFQEPIQRSFDRWNAAAETLLDPKAKEEDRRAALAAATLRGDFWSRHSSVVGVKITETLLRRAGAAKYLEALAAGPRAVATLYLDVTRKTKEPALGKAARRALEASK
;
A
#
# COMPACT_ATOMS: atom_id res chain seq x y z
N MET A 1 5.31 57.23 -6.99
CA MET A 1 4.08 56.40 -6.97
C MET A 1 4.19 55.28 -8.00
N LEU A 2 5.14 54.36 -7.84
CA LEU A 2 5.40 53.29 -8.82
C LEU A 2 5.93 51.99 -8.19
N ASP A 3 5.65 51.75 -6.90
CA ASP A 3 6.16 50.56 -6.17
C ASP A 3 5.08 49.57 -5.70
N ALA A 4 3.79 49.90 -5.82
CA ALA A 4 2.72 49.00 -5.37
C ALA A 4 2.23 48.01 -6.45
N ALA A 5 2.55 48.26 -7.73
CA ALA A 5 2.03 47.46 -8.84
C ALA A 5 2.92 46.26 -9.20
N LEU A 6 4.21 46.26 -8.83
CA LEU A 6 5.14 45.19 -9.20
C LEU A 6 5.03 43.96 -8.28
N PHE A 7 4.60 44.14 -7.02
CA PHE A 7 4.43 43.03 -6.06
C PHE A 7 3.13 42.23 -6.23
N LEU A 8 2.16 42.75 -6.98
CA LEU A 8 0.89 42.05 -7.27
C LEU A 8 0.93 41.20 -8.55
N LEU A 9 2.04 41.25 -9.32
CA LEU A 9 2.21 40.51 -10.58
C LEU A 9 3.00 39.20 -10.43
N LEU A 10 3.45 38.84 -9.23
CA LEU A 10 4.09 37.55 -8.92
C LEU A 10 3.11 36.48 -8.39
N ALA A 11 1.81 36.78 -8.28
CA ALA A 11 0.79 35.89 -7.71
C ALA A 11 -0.05 35.13 -8.77
N ALA A 12 0.44 35.01 -9.99
CA ALA A 12 -0.15 34.12 -11.00
C ALA A 12 0.98 33.36 -11.70
N ALA A 13 1.59 32.43 -10.97
CA ALA A 13 2.37 31.38 -11.63
C ALA A 13 1.42 30.69 -12.64
N PRO A 14 1.78 30.61 -13.93
CA PRO A 14 1.04 29.76 -14.85
C PRO A 14 1.02 28.37 -14.24
N ALA A 15 -0.11 27.66 -14.31
CA ALA A 15 -0.23 26.29 -13.83
C ALA A 15 0.96 25.50 -14.39
N GLY A 16 1.92 25.20 -13.51
CA GLY A 16 3.16 24.55 -13.90
C GLY A 16 2.81 23.27 -14.64
N LEU A 17 3.63 22.91 -15.63
CA LEU A 17 3.55 21.58 -16.23
C LEU A 17 3.44 20.55 -15.10
N PRO A 18 2.54 19.55 -15.21
CA PRO A 18 2.36 18.59 -14.14
C PRO A 18 3.71 17.95 -13.82
N GLN A 19 4.16 18.14 -12.58
CA GLN A 19 5.45 17.63 -12.11
C GLN A 19 5.47 16.10 -12.28
N SER A 20 6.43 15.59 -13.04
CA SER A 20 6.61 14.14 -13.21
C SER A 20 7.05 13.49 -11.91
N GLY A 21 6.70 12.21 -11.74
CA GLY A 21 7.00 11.45 -10.52
C GLY A 21 5.92 11.58 -9.43
N PRO A 22 6.07 10.84 -8.32
CA PRO A 22 5.06 10.71 -7.28
C PRO A 22 4.76 12.05 -6.60
N PRO A 23 3.52 12.27 -6.13
CA PRO A 23 3.10 13.56 -5.57
C PRO A 23 3.48 13.74 -4.08
N ILE A 24 4.32 12.85 -3.53
CA ILE A 24 4.72 12.86 -2.12
C ILE A 24 6.15 13.40 -2.02
N ASP A 25 6.34 14.43 -1.19
CA ASP A 25 7.67 14.92 -0.87
C ASP A 25 8.42 13.91 0.03
N VAL A 26 9.67 13.60 -0.32
CA VAL A 26 10.56 12.71 0.44
C VAL A 26 11.33 13.46 1.54
N ALA A 27 11.19 14.78 1.63
CA ALA A 27 11.64 15.53 2.78
C ALA A 27 10.90 15.05 4.04
N ARG A 28 11.64 14.44 4.96
CA ARG A 28 11.11 13.85 6.19
C ARG A 28 10.40 14.95 7.02
N PRO A 29 9.09 14.84 7.31
CA PRO A 29 8.46 15.71 8.28
C PRO A 29 9.12 15.46 9.65
N PRO A 30 9.46 16.49 10.42
CA PRO A 30 10.18 16.32 11.68
C PRO A 30 9.37 15.59 12.77
N VAL A 31 8.06 15.41 12.57
CA VAL A 31 7.11 14.91 13.58
C VAL A 31 7.09 13.39 13.70
N HIS A 32 7.47 12.64 12.66
CA HIS A 32 7.39 11.17 12.64
C HIS A 32 8.78 10.50 12.54
N ASP A 33 8.96 9.38 13.24
CA ASP A 33 10.11 8.48 13.15
C ASP A 33 9.70 7.10 12.65
N VAL A 34 9.44 7.04 11.34
CA VAL A 34 9.21 5.79 10.62
C VAL A 34 10.51 5.39 9.92
N THR A 35 10.98 4.18 10.18
CA THR A 35 12.12 3.58 9.47
C THR A 35 11.73 2.23 8.93
N MET A 36 12.25 1.88 7.75
CA MET A 36 12.02 0.58 7.13
C MET A 36 13.32 -0.04 6.66
N SER A 37 13.49 -1.33 6.91
CA SER A 37 14.66 -2.12 6.51
C SER A 37 14.24 -3.44 5.90
N VAL A 38 15.14 -4.06 5.14
CA VAL A 38 14.92 -5.38 4.53
C VAL A 38 15.86 -6.40 5.17
N ASP A 39 15.31 -7.56 5.54
CA ASP A 39 16.05 -8.69 6.08
C ASP A 39 15.86 -9.92 5.20
N VAL A 40 16.85 -10.20 4.37
CA VAL A 40 16.88 -11.35 3.46
C VAL A 40 17.38 -12.64 4.13
N GLY A 41 17.89 -12.56 5.35
CA GLY A 41 18.59 -13.65 6.04
C GLY A 41 17.76 -14.95 6.13
N PRO A 42 16.51 -14.89 6.63
CA PRO A 42 15.66 -16.08 6.70
C PRO A 42 15.43 -16.76 5.34
N ALA A 43 15.17 -15.99 4.28
CA ALA A 43 15.01 -16.58 2.94
C ALA A 43 16.31 -17.22 2.41
N ARG A 44 17.47 -16.60 2.64
CA ARG A 44 18.78 -17.17 2.26
C ARG A 44 19.05 -18.51 2.96
N ASP A 45 18.75 -18.58 4.25
CA ASP A 45 18.97 -19.79 5.02
C ASP A 45 18.03 -20.91 4.56
N ILE A 46 16.78 -20.60 4.19
CA ILE A 46 15.85 -21.57 3.57
C ILE A 46 16.41 -22.07 2.24
N LEU A 47 16.87 -21.19 1.35
CA LEU A 47 17.46 -21.61 0.06
C LEU A 47 18.72 -22.47 0.25
N THR A 48 19.54 -22.16 1.26
CA THR A 48 20.71 -22.96 1.63
C THR A 48 20.32 -24.39 2.01
N LEU A 49 19.26 -24.54 2.82
CA LEU A 49 18.70 -25.85 3.19
C LEU A 49 18.14 -26.59 1.97
N LEU A 50 17.34 -25.92 1.15
CA LEU A 50 16.70 -26.50 -0.03
C LEU A 50 17.68 -26.96 -1.10
N ALA A 51 18.85 -26.33 -1.18
CA ALA A 51 19.93 -26.71 -2.09
C ALA A 51 20.83 -27.82 -1.51
N GLY A 52 20.61 -28.27 -0.28
CA GLY A 52 21.44 -29.30 0.37
C GLY A 52 22.92 -28.92 0.47
N ARG A 53 23.22 -27.62 0.62
CA ARG A 53 24.61 -27.13 0.64
C ARG A 53 25.34 -27.54 1.92
N PRO A 54 26.68 -27.59 1.93
CA PRO A 54 27.46 -27.91 3.14
C PRO A 54 27.13 -27.02 4.36
N GLU A 55 26.69 -25.78 4.13
CA GLU A 55 26.33 -24.82 5.18
C GLU A 55 24.93 -25.04 5.79
N ALA A 56 24.19 -26.06 5.33
CA ALA A 56 22.83 -26.38 5.79
C ALA A 56 22.70 -26.49 7.33
N PRO A 57 23.61 -27.13 8.09
CA PRO A 57 23.49 -27.20 9.55
C PRO A 57 23.53 -25.82 10.24
N GLU A 58 24.40 -24.93 9.75
CA GLU A 58 24.50 -23.57 10.30
C GLU A 58 23.32 -22.69 9.88
N ALA A 59 22.82 -22.85 8.64
CA ALA A 59 21.59 -22.20 8.18
C ALA A 59 20.37 -22.61 9.03
N LEU A 60 20.25 -23.90 9.36
CA LEU A 60 19.20 -24.40 10.25
C LEU A 60 19.29 -23.77 11.64
N LYS A 61 20.51 -23.66 12.19
CA LYS A 61 20.74 -23.05 13.50
C LYS A 61 20.33 -21.57 13.51
N ARG A 62 20.71 -20.82 12.48
CA ARG A 62 20.32 -19.41 12.34
C ARG A 62 18.81 -19.23 12.22
N LEU A 63 18.13 -20.05 11.40
CA LEU A 63 16.66 -20.02 11.28
C LEU A 63 15.95 -20.31 12.60
N ARG A 64 16.40 -21.32 13.35
CA ARG A 64 15.86 -21.63 14.67
C ARG A 64 15.93 -20.45 15.63
N THR A 65 17.02 -19.70 15.59
CA THR A 65 17.23 -18.52 16.43
C THR A 65 16.62 -17.23 15.88
N SER A 66 16.11 -17.24 14.64
CA SER A 66 15.59 -16.04 13.99
C SER A 66 14.21 -15.69 14.52
N ARG A 67 14.12 -14.56 15.25
CA ARG A 67 12.85 -13.99 15.76
C ARG A 67 11.83 -13.83 14.63
N ALA A 68 12.24 -13.26 13.49
CA ALA A 68 11.39 -13.04 12.33
C ALA A 68 10.78 -14.35 11.81
N PHE A 69 11.61 -15.39 11.68
CA PHE A 69 11.16 -16.69 11.20
C PHE A 69 10.19 -17.36 12.19
N GLN A 70 10.47 -17.29 13.49
CA GLN A 70 9.58 -17.82 14.52
C GLN A 70 8.21 -17.13 14.52
N GLN A 71 8.19 -15.79 14.41
CA GLN A 71 6.96 -15.00 14.34
C GLN A 71 6.12 -15.34 13.09
N ALA A 72 6.76 -15.52 11.94
CA ALA A 72 6.08 -15.91 10.71
C ALA A 72 5.36 -17.28 10.83
N LEU A 73 5.94 -18.21 11.60
CA LEU A 73 5.42 -19.57 11.74
C LEU A 73 4.32 -19.69 12.80
N SER A 74 4.38 -18.92 13.89
CA SER A 74 3.38 -18.97 14.96
C SER A 74 1.99 -18.50 14.52
N ARG A 75 1.88 -17.65 13.50
CA ARG A 75 0.60 -17.10 13.01
C ARG A 75 -0.37 -18.17 12.49
N GLY A 76 0.14 -19.28 11.96
CA GLY A 76 -0.69 -20.33 11.36
C GLY A 76 -1.24 -21.38 12.33
N GLY A 77 -0.99 -21.23 13.64
CA GLY A 77 -1.18 -22.32 14.60
C GLY A 77 -0.31 -23.55 14.29
N ARG A 78 0.74 -23.35 13.47
CA ARG A 78 1.64 -24.40 13.01
C ARG A 78 2.81 -24.50 13.95
N ASN A 79 3.25 -25.73 14.22
CA ASN A 79 4.48 -25.95 14.96
C ASN A 79 5.67 -25.57 14.07
N PRO A 80 6.53 -24.61 14.47
CA PRO A 80 7.73 -24.26 13.72
C PRO A 80 8.64 -25.46 13.44
N ASP A 81 8.65 -26.45 14.34
CA ASP A 81 9.44 -27.66 14.19
C ASP A 81 8.97 -28.55 13.03
N ASP A 82 7.68 -28.54 12.67
CA ASP A 82 7.16 -29.31 11.54
C ASP A 82 7.70 -28.76 10.21
N VAL A 83 7.74 -27.42 10.11
CA VAL A 83 8.30 -26.72 8.94
C VAL A 83 9.79 -26.96 8.83
N LEU A 84 10.52 -26.84 9.93
CA LEU A 84 11.95 -27.11 9.97
C LEU A 84 12.26 -28.58 9.66
N GLY A 85 11.43 -29.50 10.16
CA GLY A 85 11.51 -30.93 9.87
C GLY A 85 11.38 -31.20 8.37
N ARG A 86 10.38 -30.60 7.70
CA ARG A 86 10.23 -30.71 6.24
C ARG A 86 11.45 -30.20 5.47
N LEU A 87 11.99 -29.05 5.87
CA LEU A 87 13.21 -28.50 5.25
C LEU A 87 14.41 -29.43 5.41
N VAL A 88 14.59 -30.01 6.62
CA VAL A 88 15.66 -30.99 6.89
C VAL A 88 15.45 -32.27 6.09
N SER A 89 14.22 -32.78 5.99
CA SER A 89 13.90 -33.96 5.18
C SER A 89 14.23 -33.75 3.70
N VAL A 90 13.91 -32.57 3.14
CA VAL A 90 14.29 -32.21 1.77
C VAL A 90 15.80 -32.10 1.60
N ALA A 91 16.50 -31.47 2.55
CA ALA A 91 17.96 -31.40 2.53
C ALA A 91 18.61 -32.80 2.58
N ALA A 92 17.96 -33.77 3.23
CA ALA A 92 18.36 -35.17 3.28
C ALA A 92 17.92 -36.00 2.06
N GLY A 93 17.29 -35.38 1.04
CA GLY A 93 16.88 -36.03 -0.20
C GLY A 93 15.46 -36.59 -0.21
N THR A 94 14.63 -36.30 0.80
CA THR A 94 13.22 -36.70 0.81
C THR A 94 12.40 -35.69 0.01
N PRO A 95 11.71 -36.09 -1.08
CA PRO A 95 10.95 -35.16 -1.88
C PRO A 95 9.78 -34.54 -1.11
N ASP A 96 9.62 -33.22 -1.23
CA ASP A 96 8.43 -32.49 -0.80
C ASP A 96 7.88 -31.70 -1.99
N PRO A 97 6.61 -31.90 -2.42
CA PRO A 97 6.11 -31.29 -3.65
C PRO A 97 6.17 -29.77 -3.69
N LEU A 98 5.91 -29.10 -2.56
CA LEU A 98 5.93 -27.64 -2.47
C LEU A 98 7.37 -27.12 -2.49
N LEU A 99 8.21 -27.69 -1.64
CA LEU A 99 9.60 -27.25 -1.49
C LEU A 99 10.44 -27.58 -2.73
N SER A 100 10.14 -28.68 -3.44
CA SER A 100 10.80 -29.03 -4.70
C SER A 100 10.54 -27.97 -5.78
N GLY A 101 9.34 -27.38 -5.80
CA GLY A 101 9.01 -26.24 -6.66
C GLY A 101 9.80 -24.97 -6.31
N TYR A 102 10.19 -24.80 -5.04
CA TYR A 102 11.08 -23.71 -4.63
C TYR A 102 12.53 -23.99 -4.97
N SER A 103 13.00 -25.22 -4.76
CA SER A 103 14.35 -25.67 -5.14
C SER A 103 14.61 -25.49 -6.63
N SER A 104 13.63 -25.82 -7.49
CA SER A 104 13.78 -25.66 -8.95
C SER A 104 13.93 -24.19 -9.40
N ARG A 105 13.46 -23.24 -8.59
CA ARG A 105 13.57 -21.78 -8.82
C ARG A 105 14.62 -21.10 -7.95
N ALA A 106 15.46 -21.85 -7.23
CA ALA A 106 16.42 -21.32 -6.26
C ALA A 106 17.37 -20.26 -6.83
N ALA A 107 17.78 -20.40 -8.10
CA ALA A 107 18.62 -19.41 -8.79
C ALA A 107 17.89 -18.07 -8.98
N THR A 108 16.61 -18.10 -9.38
CA THR A 108 15.77 -16.90 -9.50
C THR A 108 15.63 -16.21 -8.15
N PHE A 109 15.29 -16.96 -7.10
CA PHE A 109 15.13 -16.41 -5.76
C PHE A 109 16.43 -15.82 -5.22
N SER A 110 17.57 -16.49 -5.44
CA SER A 110 18.88 -15.97 -5.01
C SER A 110 19.17 -14.60 -5.62
N LYS A 111 18.91 -14.41 -6.92
CA LYS A 111 19.10 -13.12 -7.60
C LYS A 111 18.18 -12.02 -7.07
N ILE A 112 16.93 -12.36 -6.70
CA ILE A 112 16.01 -11.40 -6.06
C ILE A 112 16.56 -10.98 -4.69
N LEU A 113 17.05 -11.94 -3.91
CA LEU A 113 17.64 -11.67 -2.59
C LEU A 113 18.94 -10.84 -2.72
N ASP A 114 19.78 -11.10 -3.73
CA ASP A 114 20.97 -10.29 -4.03
C ASP A 114 20.60 -8.83 -4.31
N ALA A 115 19.55 -8.61 -5.10
CA ALA A 115 19.04 -7.29 -5.42
C ALA A 115 18.43 -6.58 -4.19
N LEU A 116 17.68 -7.31 -3.36
CA LEU A 116 17.12 -6.79 -2.11
C LEU A 116 18.20 -6.45 -1.07
N GLU A 117 19.28 -7.21 -1.03
CA GLU A 117 20.41 -6.96 -0.14
C GLU A 117 21.16 -5.68 -0.54
N THR A 118 21.28 -5.42 -1.85
CA THR A 118 21.97 -4.24 -2.38
C THR A 118 21.09 -2.98 -2.31
N ASP A 119 19.87 -3.05 -2.85
CA ASP A 119 19.01 -1.88 -3.07
C ASP A 119 17.82 -1.79 -2.10
N GLY A 120 17.47 -2.90 -1.43
CA GLY A 120 16.21 -3.03 -0.72
C GLY A 120 16.10 -2.09 0.49
N THR A 121 17.10 -2.06 1.38
CA THR A 121 17.05 -1.18 2.56
C THR A 121 17.10 0.32 2.19
N PRO A 122 17.98 0.79 1.29
CA PRO A 122 17.93 2.17 0.81
C PRO A 122 16.58 2.56 0.21
N ALA A 123 15.99 1.72 -0.64
CA ALA A 123 14.68 1.96 -1.22
C ALA A 123 13.55 1.92 -0.16
N ALA A 124 13.61 0.98 0.77
CA ALA A 124 12.68 0.91 1.90
C ALA A 124 12.70 2.17 2.76
N MET A 125 13.89 2.75 2.99
CA MET A 125 14.01 4.01 3.73
C MET A 125 13.37 5.20 3.00
N VAL A 126 13.35 5.20 1.67
CA VAL A 126 12.61 6.20 0.88
C VAL A 126 11.12 6.03 1.11
N GLU A 127 10.60 4.80 1.03
CA GLU A 127 9.19 4.52 1.28
C GLU A 127 8.76 4.84 2.72
N ALA A 128 9.61 4.58 3.71
CA ALA A 128 9.38 4.96 5.10
C ALA A 128 9.18 6.49 5.26
N ARG A 129 9.96 7.29 4.52
CA ARG A 129 9.79 8.75 4.49
C ARG A 129 8.50 9.16 3.83
N ARG A 130 8.11 8.49 2.73
CA ARG A 130 6.83 8.76 2.06
C ARG A 130 5.64 8.41 2.94
N ILE A 131 5.69 7.30 3.68
CA ILE A 131 4.70 6.97 4.72
C ILE A 131 4.63 8.10 5.74
N ALA A 132 5.77 8.47 6.33
CA ALA A 132 5.84 9.53 7.33
C ALA A 132 5.27 10.87 6.82
N ALA A 133 5.53 11.21 5.55
CA ALA A 133 5.01 12.40 4.88
C ALA A 133 3.50 12.36 4.63
N LEU A 134 2.87 11.19 4.69
CA LEU A 134 1.42 11.02 4.50
C LEU A 134 0.65 10.73 5.80
N LEU A 135 1.31 10.79 6.96
CA LEU A 135 0.64 10.67 8.25
C LEU A 135 0.18 12.05 8.74
N PRO A 136 -1.02 12.17 9.34
CA PRO A 136 -1.41 13.38 10.04
C PRO A 136 -0.48 13.72 11.20
N SER A 137 -0.18 15.00 11.40
CA SER A 137 0.77 15.48 12.40
C SER A 137 0.21 15.61 13.83
N SER A 138 -1.08 15.27 14.04
CA SER A 138 -1.74 15.42 15.34
C SER A 138 -1.13 14.55 16.44
N THR A 139 -0.57 13.39 16.08
CA THR A 139 0.09 12.47 17.00
C THR A 139 1.41 11.99 16.37
N PRO A 140 2.56 12.15 17.06
CA PRO A 140 3.82 11.58 16.59
C PRO A 140 3.73 10.06 16.44
N VAL A 141 4.34 9.54 15.38
CA VAL A 141 4.36 8.10 15.09
C VAL A 141 5.81 7.65 15.05
N THR A 142 6.14 6.66 15.88
CA THR A 142 7.44 5.98 15.86
C THR A 142 7.20 4.52 15.48
N ALA A 143 7.86 4.06 14.41
CA ALA A 143 7.68 2.71 13.90
C ALA A 143 8.98 2.15 13.29
N ARG A 144 9.35 0.93 13.70
CA ARG A 144 10.42 0.15 13.08
C ARG A 144 9.81 -0.93 12.20
N LEU A 145 9.80 -0.69 10.89
CA LEU A 145 9.26 -1.60 9.90
C LEU A 145 10.38 -2.51 9.38
N ARG A 146 10.14 -3.83 9.30
CA ARG A 146 11.14 -4.78 8.80
C ARG A 146 10.52 -5.74 7.79
N VAL A 147 10.89 -5.56 6.53
CA VAL A 147 10.46 -6.40 5.42
C VAL A 147 11.29 -7.67 5.40
N VAL A 148 10.63 -8.81 5.48
CA VAL A 148 11.28 -10.12 5.53
C VAL A 148 10.71 -10.98 4.40
N PRO A 149 11.40 -11.09 3.26
CA PRO A 149 11.05 -12.07 2.24
C PRO A 149 11.08 -13.47 2.84
N LEU A 150 10.04 -14.25 2.60
CA LEU A 150 9.91 -15.61 3.10
C LEU A 150 9.28 -16.53 2.05
N PHE A 151 9.59 -17.82 2.18
CA PHE A 151 8.95 -18.87 1.41
C PHE A 151 7.69 -19.29 2.13
N SER A 152 6.55 -19.00 1.52
CA SER A 152 5.24 -19.39 2.01
C SER A 152 5.10 -20.90 2.11
N LEU A 153 5.00 -21.42 3.32
CA LEU A 153 4.64 -22.83 3.52
C LEU A 153 3.14 -23.00 3.75
N ALA A 154 2.38 -21.90 3.78
CA ALA A 154 1.01 -21.83 4.27
C ALA A 154 0.01 -21.10 3.38
N GLY A 155 0.43 -20.48 2.27
CA GLY A 155 -0.43 -19.60 1.49
C GLY A 155 -0.64 -18.28 2.22
N PHE A 156 0.21 -17.31 1.95
CA PHE A 156 0.09 -15.95 2.49
C PHE A 156 -0.67 -15.05 1.50
N ASP A 157 -1.20 -13.94 2.01
CA ASP A 157 -1.38 -12.72 1.20
C ASP A 157 0.01 -12.22 0.78
N ASP A 158 0.10 -11.35 -0.24
CA ASP A 158 1.38 -10.86 -0.77
C ASP A 158 2.31 -10.31 0.32
N ILE A 159 1.72 -9.60 1.29
CA ILE A 159 2.39 -9.13 2.51
C ILE A 159 1.52 -9.44 3.72
N ILE A 160 2.17 -9.93 4.77
CA ILE A 160 1.58 -10.08 6.09
C ILE A 160 2.38 -9.24 7.08
N ALA A 161 1.70 -8.36 7.80
CA ALA A 161 2.32 -7.62 8.88
C ALA A 161 2.00 -8.20 10.26
N GLU A 162 2.99 -8.20 11.15
CA GLU A 162 2.86 -8.65 12.54
C GLU A 162 3.65 -7.72 13.47
N SER A 163 3.03 -7.28 14.55
CA SER A 163 3.66 -6.40 15.52
C SER A 163 4.34 -7.21 16.63
N ASP A 164 5.60 -6.91 16.90
CA ASP A 164 6.44 -7.52 17.95
C ASP A 164 7.18 -6.42 18.70
N GLY A 165 6.57 -5.91 19.78
CA GLY A 165 7.06 -4.75 20.50
C GLY A 165 7.13 -3.52 19.61
N GLU A 166 8.32 -2.94 19.47
CA GLU A 166 8.56 -1.74 18.64
C GLU A 166 8.72 -2.05 17.14
N THR A 167 8.83 -3.33 16.78
CA THR A 167 9.06 -3.77 15.40
C THR A 167 7.78 -4.31 14.78
N THR A 168 7.42 -3.80 13.61
CA THR A 168 6.42 -4.43 12.75
C THR A 168 7.14 -5.23 11.68
N TRP A 169 7.03 -6.54 11.75
CA TRP A 169 7.50 -7.46 10.72
C TRP A 169 6.54 -7.44 9.53
N LEU A 170 7.07 -7.34 8.32
CA LEU A 170 6.35 -7.35 7.04
C LEU A 170 6.83 -8.57 6.26
N PHE A 171 6.19 -9.72 6.49
CA PHE A 171 6.51 -10.97 5.84
C PHE A 171 6.00 -10.95 4.40
N ALA A 172 6.92 -11.01 3.44
CA ALA A 172 6.61 -10.96 2.01
C ALA A 172 6.69 -12.35 1.38
N ASP A 173 5.63 -12.80 0.72
CA ASP A 173 5.59 -14.10 0.05
C ASP A 173 6.45 -14.08 -1.22
N LEU A 174 7.71 -14.44 -1.09
CA LEU A 174 8.68 -14.37 -2.17
C LEU A 174 8.28 -15.22 -3.39
N PRO A 175 7.80 -16.47 -3.24
CA PRO A 175 7.25 -17.26 -4.35
C PRO A 175 6.16 -16.57 -5.18
N ARG A 176 5.24 -15.82 -4.53
CA ARG A 176 4.15 -15.09 -5.20
C ARG A 176 4.63 -13.82 -5.88
N LEU A 177 5.58 -13.14 -5.26
CA LEU A 177 6.09 -11.85 -5.74
C LEU A 177 7.23 -12.00 -6.76
N ALA A 178 7.82 -13.19 -6.89
CA ALA A 178 8.84 -13.50 -7.86
C ALA A 178 8.26 -13.85 -9.24
N PRO A 179 8.91 -13.41 -10.34
CA PRO A 179 8.48 -13.77 -11.70
C PRO A 179 8.43 -15.28 -11.90
N GLU A 180 7.42 -15.75 -12.64
CA GLU A 180 7.22 -17.18 -12.92
C GLU A 180 8.42 -17.78 -13.66
N GLY A 181 8.77 -19.02 -13.31
CA GLY A 181 9.85 -19.77 -13.96
C GLY A 181 11.28 -19.38 -13.53
N VAL A 182 12.25 -19.85 -14.33
CA VAL A 182 13.68 -19.57 -14.15
C VAL A 182 14.01 -18.28 -14.89
N ALA A 183 14.57 -17.30 -14.18
CA ALA A 183 14.93 -16.01 -14.76
C ALA A 183 16.45 -15.80 -14.78
N GLU A 184 16.99 -15.50 -15.97
CA GLU A 184 18.40 -15.14 -16.12
C GLU A 184 18.68 -13.73 -15.57
N ILE A 185 17.73 -12.82 -15.71
CA ILE A 185 17.79 -11.45 -15.19
C ILE A 185 16.56 -11.23 -14.32
N VAL A 186 16.77 -10.74 -13.10
CA VAL A 186 15.68 -10.30 -12.24
C VAL A 186 15.41 -8.83 -12.51
N PRO A 187 14.20 -8.45 -12.97
CA PRO A 187 13.86 -7.05 -13.12
C PRO A 187 13.94 -6.34 -11.78
N ARG A 188 14.52 -5.13 -11.75
CA ARG A 188 14.52 -4.25 -10.57
C ARG A 188 13.10 -4.02 -10.04
N GLU A 189 12.13 -4.08 -10.93
CA GLU A 189 10.70 -3.99 -10.63
C GLU A 189 10.17 -5.09 -9.69
N ALA A 190 10.79 -6.29 -9.66
CA ALA A 190 10.41 -7.33 -8.70
C ALA A 190 10.73 -6.90 -7.25
N VAL A 191 11.86 -6.20 -7.05
CA VAL A 191 12.23 -5.62 -5.74
C VAL A 191 11.28 -4.50 -5.36
N PHE A 192 11.01 -3.58 -6.28
CA PHE A 192 10.13 -2.45 -6.00
C PHE A 192 8.69 -2.85 -5.77
N SER A 193 8.17 -3.84 -6.50
CA SER A 193 6.82 -4.37 -6.28
C SER A 193 6.65 -4.89 -4.85
N LEU A 194 7.63 -5.64 -4.34
CA LEU A 194 7.63 -6.13 -2.96
C LEU A 194 7.64 -4.98 -1.94
N LEU A 195 8.50 -3.98 -2.15
CA LEU A 195 8.58 -2.82 -1.25
C LEU A 195 7.31 -1.97 -1.30
N ARG A 196 6.70 -1.78 -2.47
CA ARG A 196 5.44 -1.04 -2.64
C ARG A 196 4.28 -1.72 -1.92
N SER A 197 4.15 -3.04 -2.04
CA SER A 197 3.15 -3.81 -1.28
C SER A 197 3.39 -3.70 0.22
N ALA A 198 4.65 -3.80 0.68
CA ALA A 198 4.98 -3.66 2.09
C ALA A 198 4.67 -2.24 2.62
N THR A 199 4.87 -1.23 1.77
CA THR A 199 4.59 0.17 2.08
C THR A 199 3.10 0.44 2.20
N ALA A 200 2.29 -0.10 1.28
CA ALA A 200 0.83 0.02 1.33
C ALA A 200 0.23 -0.60 2.60
N GLU A 201 0.68 -1.81 2.97
CA GLU A 201 0.28 -2.47 4.22
C GLU A 201 0.73 -1.67 5.45
N SER A 202 1.98 -1.17 5.44
CA SER A 202 2.53 -0.35 6.53
C SER A 202 1.75 0.94 6.73
N TRP A 203 1.43 1.65 5.65
CA TRP A 203 0.63 2.86 5.72
C TRP A 203 -0.74 2.58 6.32
N THR A 204 -1.43 1.52 5.89
CA THR A 204 -2.77 1.16 6.37
C THR A 204 -2.77 0.96 7.89
N ARG A 205 -1.74 0.30 8.41
CA ARG A 205 -1.57 0.07 9.85
C ARG A 205 -1.23 1.34 10.62
N LEU A 206 -0.25 2.10 10.14
CA LEU A 206 0.21 3.31 10.82
C LEU A 206 -0.83 4.42 10.78
N PHE A 207 -1.70 4.43 9.77
CA PHE A 207 -2.80 5.38 9.66
C PHE A 207 -4.02 4.99 10.49
N SER A 208 -4.24 3.70 10.76
CA SER A 208 -5.42 3.20 11.51
C SER A 208 -5.73 3.97 12.80
N PRO A 209 -4.76 4.32 13.67
CA PRO A 209 -5.03 5.10 14.89
C PRO A 209 -5.58 6.51 14.66
N PHE A 210 -5.41 7.09 13.47
CA PHE A 210 -5.94 8.41 13.13
C PHE A 210 -7.41 8.36 12.69
N ARG A 211 -7.97 7.17 12.50
CA ARG A 211 -9.36 6.97 12.10
C ARG A 211 -10.29 7.03 13.30
N VAL A 212 -10.41 8.23 13.88
CA VAL A 212 -11.17 8.47 15.12
C VAL A 212 -12.59 8.99 14.82
N PRO A 213 -13.66 8.39 15.40
CA PRO A 213 -15.02 8.94 15.33
C PRO A 213 -15.16 10.31 16.01
N PRO A 214 -16.08 11.19 15.58
CA PRO A 214 -17.04 11.00 14.49
C PRO A 214 -16.48 11.35 13.11
N ALA A 215 -15.28 11.93 13.04
CA ALA A 215 -14.64 12.33 11.78
C ALA A 215 -14.45 11.14 10.82
N TRP A 216 -14.05 10.00 11.39
CA TRP A 216 -14.00 8.70 10.72
C TRP A 216 -15.10 7.79 11.28
N PRO A 217 -16.27 7.71 10.62
CA PRO A 217 -17.35 6.85 11.09
C PRO A 217 -16.97 5.36 11.00
N GLU A 218 -17.60 4.55 11.83
CA GLU A 218 -17.40 3.10 11.81
C GLU A 218 -17.97 2.50 10.50
N GLU A 219 -17.20 1.64 9.84
CA GLU A 219 -17.59 0.97 8.59
C GLU A 219 -18.53 -0.24 8.81
N LYS A 220 -19.61 -0.06 9.57
CA LYS A 220 -20.54 -1.14 9.93
C LYS A 220 -21.74 -1.27 8.98
N GLY A 221 -22.02 -0.25 8.17
CA GLY A 221 -23.22 -0.15 7.34
C GLY A 221 -22.98 -0.28 5.83
N SER A 222 -24.05 -0.46 5.07
CA SER A 222 -24.05 -0.29 3.61
C SER A 222 -24.56 1.09 3.24
N ASP A 223 -23.77 2.11 3.58
CA ASP A 223 -24.11 3.52 3.40
C ASP A 223 -23.02 4.30 2.66
N PHE A 224 -23.34 5.54 2.32
CA PHE A 224 -22.44 6.45 1.59
C PHE A 224 -21.18 6.80 2.39
N ASP A 225 -21.28 6.88 3.72
CA ASP A 225 -20.14 7.23 4.57
C ASP A 225 -19.13 6.09 4.67
N THR A 226 -19.60 4.85 4.63
CA THR A 226 -18.77 3.65 4.51
C THR A 226 -18.06 3.61 3.16
N LEU A 227 -18.77 3.93 2.06
CA LEU A 227 -18.16 4.04 0.74
C LEU A 227 -17.05 5.11 0.72
N LEU A 228 -17.33 6.30 1.28
CA LEU A 228 -16.34 7.37 1.39
C LEU A 228 -15.16 6.98 2.27
N SER A 229 -15.41 6.37 3.43
CA SER A 229 -14.36 5.94 4.36
C SER A 229 -13.39 4.96 3.72
N ARG A 230 -13.89 3.99 2.95
CA ARG A 230 -13.06 3.05 2.18
C ARG A 230 -12.32 3.74 1.04
N THR A 231 -13.00 4.61 0.30
CA THR A 231 -12.40 5.34 -0.83
C THR A 231 -11.23 6.22 -0.36
N VAL A 232 -11.43 6.99 0.71
CA VAL A 232 -10.40 7.88 1.25
C VAL A 232 -9.32 7.08 2.01
N GLY A 233 -9.72 6.05 2.76
CA GLY A 233 -8.82 5.16 3.46
C GLY A 233 -7.89 4.40 2.49
N ASP A 234 -8.40 3.83 1.41
CA ASP A 234 -7.58 3.03 0.50
C ASP A 234 -6.71 3.89 -0.43
N GLY A 235 -7.02 5.17 -0.59
CA GLY A 235 -6.37 6.06 -1.55
C GLY A 235 -4.85 6.13 -1.41
N PRO A 236 -4.30 6.49 -0.23
CA PRO A 236 -2.86 6.51 -0.01
C PRO A 236 -2.20 5.13 -0.10
N ALA A 237 -2.80 4.07 0.44
CA ALA A 237 -2.27 2.71 0.29
C ALA A 237 -2.13 2.34 -1.20
N THR A 238 -3.13 2.66 -2.00
CA THR A 238 -3.16 2.41 -3.45
C THR A 238 -2.13 3.26 -4.20
N LEU A 239 -1.87 4.48 -3.74
CA LEU A 239 -0.83 5.35 -4.30
C LEU A 239 0.54 4.68 -4.26
N PHE A 240 0.87 4.01 -3.16
CA PHE A 240 2.15 3.29 -3.02
C PHE A 240 2.29 2.09 -3.95
N LEU A 241 1.19 1.50 -4.44
CA LEU A 241 1.25 0.33 -5.31
C LEU A 241 1.62 0.69 -6.75
N ILE A 242 1.48 1.96 -7.14
CA ILE A 242 1.73 2.44 -8.50
C ILE A 242 3.23 2.76 -8.65
N PRO A 243 3.92 2.20 -9.66
CA PRO A 243 5.30 2.55 -9.94
C PRO A 243 5.48 4.05 -10.25
N ASP A 244 6.59 4.63 -9.81
CA ASP A 244 6.86 6.07 -9.85
C ASP A 244 6.75 6.67 -11.27
N GLU A 245 7.09 5.89 -12.30
CA GLU A 245 7.05 6.29 -13.71
C GLU A 245 5.65 6.47 -14.27
N PHE A 246 4.62 5.93 -13.61
CA PHE A 246 3.23 6.06 -14.06
C PHE A 246 2.55 7.33 -13.54
N PHE A 247 3.27 8.15 -12.78
CA PHE A 247 2.76 9.44 -12.32
C PHE A 247 3.03 10.56 -13.33
N PRO A 248 2.01 11.39 -13.67
CA PRO A 248 0.67 11.41 -13.08
C PRO A 248 -0.26 10.30 -13.57
N VAL A 249 -1.01 9.69 -12.65
CA VAL A 249 -1.83 8.48 -12.93
C VAL A 249 -2.90 8.77 -13.97
N GLY A 250 -3.45 10.00 -13.94
CA GLY A 250 -4.46 10.48 -14.89
C GLY A 250 -4.00 10.58 -16.35
N THR A 251 -2.69 10.64 -16.61
CA THR A 251 -2.16 10.76 -17.98
C THR A 251 -2.11 9.41 -18.68
N MET A 252 -1.70 8.35 -17.97
CA MET A 252 -1.56 7.01 -18.53
C MET A 252 -2.84 6.19 -18.47
N PHE A 253 -3.71 6.46 -17.48
CA PHE A 253 -4.87 5.60 -17.16
C PHE A 253 -6.21 6.35 -17.18
N GLN A 254 -6.37 7.31 -18.09
CA GLN A 254 -7.56 8.16 -18.16
C GLN A 254 -8.87 7.36 -18.24
N GLU A 255 -8.96 6.38 -19.16
CA GLU A 255 -10.19 5.60 -19.34
C GLU A 255 -10.50 4.68 -18.13
N PRO A 256 -9.56 3.87 -17.60
CA PRO A 256 -9.80 3.09 -16.39
C PRO A 256 -10.23 3.92 -15.18
N ILE A 257 -9.65 5.13 -15.01
CA ILE A 257 -10.03 6.05 -13.95
C ILE A 257 -11.45 6.55 -14.17
N GLN A 258 -11.79 7.03 -15.36
CA GLN A 258 -13.14 7.54 -15.65
C GLN A 258 -14.20 6.47 -15.39
N ARG A 259 -13.95 5.24 -15.84
CA ARG A 259 -14.83 4.08 -15.60
C ARG A 259 -15.02 3.82 -14.10
N SER A 260 -13.97 3.94 -13.31
CA SER A 260 -14.04 3.75 -11.85
C SER A 260 -14.86 4.84 -11.18
N PHE A 261 -14.74 6.10 -11.62
CA PHE A 261 -15.61 7.19 -11.17
C PHE A 261 -17.08 6.94 -11.53
N ASP A 262 -17.37 6.47 -12.75
CA ASP A 262 -18.74 6.18 -13.17
C ASP A 262 -19.38 5.08 -12.30
N ARG A 263 -18.63 3.99 -12.04
CA ARG A 263 -19.08 2.89 -11.17
C ARG A 263 -19.24 3.32 -9.72
N TRP A 264 -18.30 4.10 -9.19
CA TRP A 264 -18.38 4.66 -7.85
C TRP A 264 -19.59 5.60 -7.70
N ASN A 265 -19.85 6.45 -8.70
CA ASN A 265 -20.98 7.37 -8.72
C ASN A 265 -22.32 6.63 -8.75
N ALA A 266 -22.44 5.56 -9.55
CA ALA A 266 -23.63 4.72 -9.57
C ALA A 266 -23.89 4.03 -8.21
N ALA A 267 -22.84 3.58 -7.53
CA ALA A 267 -22.96 3.06 -6.17
C ALA A 267 -23.41 4.14 -5.18
N ALA A 268 -22.80 5.33 -5.23
CA ALA A 268 -23.17 6.47 -4.38
C ALA A 268 -24.64 6.89 -4.59
N GLU A 269 -25.15 6.88 -5.82
CA GLU A 269 -26.56 7.15 -6.12
C GLU A 269 -27.49 6.14 -5.44
N THR A 270 -27.16 4.85 -5.51
CA THR A 270 -27.95 3.79 -4.86
C THR A 270 -27.92 3.91 -3.33
N LEU A 271 -26.75 4.20 -2.75
CA LEU A 271 -26.56 4.33 -1.31
C LEU A 271 -27.27 5.57 -0.72
N LEU A 272 -27.40 6.63 -1.52
CA LEU A 272 -28.07 7.88 -1.13
C LEU A 272 -29.57 7.90 -1.49
N ASP A 273 -30.09 6.90 -2.21
CA ASP A 273 -31.51 6.81 -2.53
C ASP A 273 -32.30 6.35 -1.29
N PRO A 274 -33.24 7.17 -0.75
CA PRO A 274 -34.08 6.79 0.37
C PRO A 274 -35.02 5.61 0.06
N LYS A 275 -35.24 5.30 -1.23
CA LYS A 275 -36.11 4.19 -1.68
C LYS A 275 -35.36 2.89 -1.96
N ALA A 276 -34.02 2.91 -1.99
CA ALA A 276 -33.23 1.72 -2.22
C ALA A 276 -33.37 0.72 -1.07
N LYS A 277 -33.50 -0.57 -1.39
CA LYS A 277 -33.55 -1.63 -0.38
C LYS A 277 -32.15 -1.87 0.19
N GLU A 278 -32.09 -2.39 1.40
CA GLU A 278 -30.82 -2.72 2.06
C GLU A 278 -29.98 -3.73 1.28
N GLU A 279 -30.62 -4.68 0.59
CA GLU A 279 -29.93 -5.63 -0.29
C GLU A 279 -29.26 -4.94 -1.49
N ASP A 280 -29.97 -4.01 -2.14
CA ASP A 280 -29.43 -3.22 -3.26
C ASP A 280 -28.25 -2.36 -2.80
N ARG A 281 -28.33 -1.79 -1.59
CA ARG A 281 -27.26 -1.01 -0.97
C ARG A 281 -26.03 -1.86 -0.68
N ARG A 282 -26.21 -3.06 -0.09
CA ARG A 282 -25.10 -4.01 0.12
C ARG A 282 -24.45 -4.41 -1.20
N ALA A 283 -25.26 -4.73 -2.22
CA ALA A 283 -24.76 -5.11 -3.53
C ALA A 283 -23.99 -3.96 -4.20
N ALA A 284 -24.49 -2.73 -4.13
CA ALA A 284 -23.83 -1.55 -4.66
C ALA A 284 -22.50 -1.26 -3.95
N LEU A 285 -22.48 -1.31 -2.61
CA LEU A 285 -21.25 -1.13 -1.83
C LEU A 285 -20.23 -2.23 -2.17
N ALA A 286 -20.67 -3.49 -2.21
CA ALA A 286 -19.81 -4.61 -2.56
C ALA A 286 -19.24 -4.45 -3.98
N ALA A 287 -20.05 -4.08 -4.98
CA ALA A 287 -19.59 -3.89 -6.35
C ALA A 287 -18.53 -2.77 -6.49
N ALA A 288 -18.60 -1.73 -5.67
CA ALA A 288 -17.62 -0.64 -5.68
C ALA A 288 -16.35 -0.92 -4.85
N THR A 289 -16.41 -1.88 -3.91
CA THR A 289 -15.36 -2.16 -2.92
C THR A 289 -14.80 -3.57 -2.98
N LEU A 290 -15.29 -4.41 -3.91
CA LEU A 290 -14.86 -5.79 -4.04
C LEU A 290 -13.36 -5.86 -4.35
N ARG A 291 -12.70 -6.85 -3.75
CA ARG A 291 -11.33 -7.22 -4.11
C ARG A 291 -11.37 -8.02 -5.42
N GLY A 292 -11.05 -7.37 -6.53
CA GLY A 292 -10.69 -8.03 -7.79
C GLY A 292 -9.33 -7.53 -8.29
N ASP A 293 -9.09 -7.65 -9.59
CA ASP A 293 -7.94 -7.02 -10.27
C ASP A 293 -7.88 -5.52 -9.94
N PHE A 294 -6.69 -4.92 -9.95
CA PHE A 294 -6.46 -3.55 -9.49
C PHE A 294 -7.51 -2.53 -10.00
N TRP A 295 -7.82 -2.56 -11.31
CA TRP A 295 -8.77 -1.65 -11.94
C TRP A 295 -10.25 -1.93 -11.65
N SER A 296 -10.57 -3.11 -11.12
CA SER A 296 -11.92 -3.43 -10.64
C SER A 296 -12.18 -2.94 -9.21
N ARG A 297 -11.13 -2.52 -8.48
CA ARG A 297 -11.23 -1.92 -7.14
C ARG A 297 -11.60 -0.44 -7.26
N HIS A 298 -12.82 -0.16 -7.71
CA HIS A 298 -13.23 1.19 -8.11
C HIS A 298 -13.05 2.25 -7.01
N SER A 299 -13.39 1.91 -5.76
CA SER A 299 -13.15 2.80 -4.60
C SER A 299 -11.66 3.12 -4.40
N SER A 300 -10.77 2.13 -4.49
CA SER A 300 -9.32 2.34 -4.38
C SER A 300 -8.78 3.20 -5.53
N VAL A 301 -9.25 2.98 -6.77
CA VAL A 301 -8.87 3.77 -7.97
C VAL A 301 -9.35 5.23 -7.85
N VAL A 302 -10.58 5.45 -7.40
CA VAL A 302 -11.10 6.80 -7.12
C VAL A 302 -10.29 7.44 -5.99
N GLY A 303 -10.01 6.69 -4.93
CA GLY A 303 -9.23 7.13 -3.78
C GLY A 303 -7.83 7.60 -4.14
N VAL A 304 -7.08 6.83 -4.94
CA VAL A 304 -5.74 7.22 -5.37
C VAL A 304 -5.76 8.46 -6.25
N LYS A 305 -6.74 8.56 -7.15
CA LYS A 305 -6.88 9.74 -8.02
C LYS A 305 -7.23 10.99 -7.23
N ILE A 306 -8.11 10.89 -6.23
CA ILE A 306 -8.41 12.00 -5.31
C ILE A 306 -7.14 12.39 -4.55
N THR A 307 -6.46 11.42 -3.94
CA THR A 307 -5.23 11.63 -3.15
C THR A 307 -4.16 12.34 -3.98
N GLU A 308 -3.82 11.81 -5.16
CA GLU A 308 -2.85 12.43 -6.07
C GLU A 308 -3.25 13.86 -6.42
N THR A 309 -4.50 14.08 -6.80
CA THR A 309 -4.99 15.39 -7.24
C THR A 309 -4.90 16.41 -6.12
N LEU A 310 -5.24 16.02 -4.88
CA LEU A 310 -5.13 16.87 -3.71
C LEU A 310 -3.67 17.20 -3.37
N LEU A 311 -2.80 16.20 -3.36
CA LEU A 311 -1.37 16.41 -3.09
C LEU A 311 -0.74 17.37 -4.12
N ARG A 312 -1.08 17.23 -5.41
CA ARG A 312 -0.53 18.08 -6.48
C ARG A 312 -1.11 19.49 -6.51
N ARG A 313 -2.40 19.66 -6.22
CA ARG A 313 -3.10 20.94 -6.39
C ARG A 313 -3.26 21.73 -5.09
N ALA A 314 -3.61 21.05 -3.99
CA ALA A 314 -3.80 21.68 -2.68
C ALA A 314 -2.51 21.68 -1.85
N GLY A 315 -1.62 20.72 -2.10
CA GLY A 315 -0.40 20.49 -1.32
C GLY A 315 -0.62 19.55 -0.14
N ALA A 316 0.46 18.94 0.32
CA ALA A 316 0.45 17.93 1.39
C ALA A 316 -0.19 18.45 2.69
N ALA A 317 0.14 19.67 3.14
CA ALA A 317 -0.39 20.22 4.39
C ALA A 317 -1.92 20.26 4.42
N LYS A 318 -2.56 20.80 3.37
CA LYS A 318 -4.03 20.86 3.26
C LYS A 318 -4.66 19.49 3.12
N TYR A 319 -4.01 18.59 2.39
CA TYR A 319 -4.48 17.22 2.26
C TYR A 319 -4.48 16.50 3.61
N LEU A 320 -3.40 16.60 4.38
CA LEU A 320 -3.27 15.96 5.69
C LEU A 320 -4.24 16.53 6.73
N GLU A 321 -4.48 17.84 6.70
CA GLU A 321 -5.52 18.48 7.51
C GLU A 321 -6.90 17.91 7.19
N ALA A 322 -7.24 17.81 5.90
CA ALA A 322 -8.50 17.21 5.47
C ALA A 322 -8.59 15.71 5.83
N LEU A 323 -7.49 14.95 5.69
CA LEU A 323 -7.42 13.54 6.04
C LEU A 323 -7.65 13.31 7.54
N ALA A 324 -7.08 14.17 8.39
CA ALA A 324 -7.33 14.16 9.83
C ALA A 324 -8.80 14.50 10.16
N ALA A 325 -9.40 15.44 9.42
CA ALA A 325 -10.80 15.85 9.58
C ALA A 325 -11.81 14.83 9.01
N GLY A 326 -11.37 13.83 8.27
CA GLY A 326 -12.16 12.66 7.86
C GLY A 326 -12.57 12.62 6.38
N PRO A 327 -13.24 11.54 5.96
CA PRO A 327 -13.49 11.26 4.54
C PRO A 327 -14.32 12.33 3.82
N ARG A 328 -15.30 12.92 4.52
CA ARG A 328 -16.10 14.03 3.97
C ARG A 328 -15.26 15.28 3.71
N ALA A 329 -14.36 15.64 4.63
CA ALA A 329 -13.47 16.79 4.45
C ALA A 329 -12.54 16.61 3.25
N VAL A 330 -11.99 15.41 3.06
CA VAL A 330 -11.19 15.06 1.87
C VAL A 330 -12.02 15.20 0.58
N ALA A 331 -13.23 14.65 0.56
CA ALA A 331 -14.11 14.73 -0.61
C ALA A 331 -14.55 16.18 -0.92
N THR A 332 -14.83 16.98 0.10
CA THR A 332 -15.13 18.41 -0.05
C THR A 332 -13.95 19.18 -0.62
N LEU A 333 -12.74 18.96 -0.08
CA LEU A 333 -11.53 19.60 -0.60
C LEU A 333 -11.31 19.22 -2.08
N TYR A 334 -11.57 17.96 -2.44
CA TYR A 334 -11.47 17.50 -3.83
C TYR A 334 -12.42 18.27 -4.75
N LEU A 335 -13.68 18.45 -4.35
CA LEU A 335 -14.66 19.25 -5.12
C LEU A 335 -14.20 20.69 -5.32
N ASP A 336 -13.63 21.30 -4.29
CA ASP A 336 -13.19 22.69 -4.33
C ASP A 336 -12.02 22.88 -5.30
N VAL A 337 -11.02 21.98 -5.27
CA VAL A 337 -9.81 22.09 -6.11
C VAL A 337 -10.02 21.63 -7.55
N THR A 338 -11.02 20.78 -7.81
CA THR A 338 -11.34 20.28 -9.15
C THR A 338 -12.42 21.11 -9.84
N ARG A 339 -12.94 22.15 -9.19
CA ARG A 339 -13.94 23.05 -9.76
C ARG A 339 -13.44 23.65 -11.07
N LYS A 340 -14.22 23.49 -12.15
CA LYS A 340 -13.89 23.94 -13.52
C LYS A 340 -12.62 23.34 -14.12
N THR A 341 -12.18 22.18 -13.61
CA THR A 341 -11.07 21.42 -14.21
C THR A 341 -11.61 20.29 -15.10
N LYS A 342 -10.72 19.61 -15.81
CA LYS A 342 -11.04 18.38 -16.57
C LYS A 342 -10.88 17.10 -15.73
N GLU A 343 -10.65 17.23 -14.43
CA GLU A 343 -10.53 16.07 -13.55
C GLU A 343 -11.89 15.34 -13.44
N PRO A 344 -11.90 14.01 -13.27
CA PRO A 344 -13.12 13.25 -13.06
C PRO A 344 -13.93 13.79 -11.87
N ALA A 345 -15.24 13.98 -12.05
CA ALA A 345 -16.09 14.62 -11.05
C ALA A 345 -16.87 13.59 -10.21
N LEU A 346 -17.09 13.92 -8.94
CA LEU A 346 -18.08 13.21 -8.12
C LEU A 346 -19.49 13.49 -8.65
N GLY A 347 -20.35 12.48 -8.59
CA GLY A 347 -21.73 12.49 -9.06
C GLY A 347 -22.58 13.55 -8.36
N LYS A 348 -23.75 13.84 -8.94
CA LYS A 348 -24.66 14.87 -8.41
C LYS A 348 -25.18 14.50 -7.00
N ALA A 349 -25.47 13.23 -6.77
CA ALA A 349 -25.93 12.74 -5.46
C ALA A 349 -24.86 12.94 -4.38
N ALA A 350 -23.63 12.48 -4.64
CA ALA A 350 -22.50 12.65 -3.72
C ALA A 350 -22.21 14.13 -3.40
N ARG A 351 -22.22 15.02 -4.42
CA ARG A 351 -22.04 16.46 -4.22
C ARG A 351 -23.09 17.06 -3.27
N ARG A 352 -24.37 16.74 -3.50
CA ARG A 352 -25.46 17.21 -2.62
C ARG A 352 -25.34 16.69 -1.20
N ALA A 353 -24.97 15.43 -1.03
CA ALA A 353 -24.77 14.83 0.28
C ALA A 353 -23.63 15.52 1.06
N LEU A 354 -22.55 15.91 0.39
CA LEU A 354 -21.44 16.64 0.99
C LEU A 354 -21.80 18.11 1.33
N GLU A 355 -22.61 18.76 0.49
CA GLU A 355 -23.11 20.12 0.75
C GLU A 355 -24.08 20.19 1.93
N ALA A 356 -24.92 19.16 2.12
CA ALA A 356 -25.87 19.09 3.23
C ALA A 356 -25.22 18.91 4.61
N SER A 357 -23.93 18.61 4.65
CA SER A 357 -23.14 18.42 5.87
C SER A 357 -22.28 19.63 6.28
N LYS A 358 -22.29 20.69 5.46
CA LYS A 358 -21.73 22.00 5.81
C LYS A 358 -22.76 22.82 6.58
#